data_AF-A0A8S3V6Q1-F1
#
_entry.id   AF-A0A8S3V6Q1-F1
#
_cell.length_a   1.000
_cell.length_b   1.000
_cell.length_c   1.000
_cell.angle_alpha   90.00
_cell.angle_beta   90.00
_cell.angle_gamma   90.00
#
_symmetry.space_group_name_H-M   'P 1'
#
loop_
_entity.id
_entity.type
_entity.pdbx_description
1 polymer ?
#
loop_
_entity_poly.entity_id
_entity_poly.type
_entity_poly.pdbx_seq_one_letter_code
_entity_poly.pdbx_strand_id
1 'polypeptide(L)'
;MDTDELRSMKELINSNNEEDIRSSFIYYHQHLKHALNVSDDDPQNLRSSASIDTLSNVLKPEDCGLIAVKTLGNGNCDDRHSTLLRYLVAAELYLNAEQYANHPVLREAQSDNRMFTDHIDTIFSLLLTDESCDEFDRVRCKNSTVKFEARLTCRNFRWSSLIHLLALVNIMDRPIFSVYPSVNEGFRSLFHRIIYPVRQYNYSESNNNQPTFGIMWTRDGDLDSRQDSVLNQTTSR
;
A
#
# COMPACT_ATOMS: atom_id res chain seq x y z
N MET A 1 19.07 -5.27 -10.69
CA MET A 1 18.84 -6.56 -10.00
C MET A 1 18.63 -7.61 -11.06
N ASP A 2 19.32 -8.73 -10.95
CA ASP A 2 19.22 -9.80 -11.94
C ASP A 2 17.90 -10.58 -11.76
N THR A 3 17.41 -11.17 -12.85
CA THR A 3 16.25 -12.06 -12.88
C THR A 3 16.40 -13.28 -11.96
N ASP A 4 17.63 -13.73 -11.71
CA ASP A 4 17.91 -14.84 -10.81
C ASP A 4 17.81 -14.45 -9.32
N GLU A 5 18.25 -13.24 -8.94
CA GLU A 5 18.08 -12.72 -7.57
C GLU A 5 16.59 -12.63 -7.20
N LEU A 6 15.77 -12.16 -8.15
CA LEU A 6 14.32 -12.09 -8.01
C LEU A 6 13.65 -13.47 -7.86
N ARG A 7 14.16 -14.48 -8.58
CA ARG A 7 13.67 -15.86 -8.47
C ARG A 7 13.98 -16.41 -7.09
N SER A 8 15.22 -16.25 -6.62
CA SER A 8 15.64 -16.69 -5.28
C SER A 8 14.84 -16.00 -4.17
N MET A 9 14.59 -14.71 -4.30
CA MET A 9 13.77 -13.94 -3.37
C MET A 9 12.34 -14.47 -3.26
N LYS A 10 11.70 -14.79 -4.39
CA LYS A 10 10.36 -15.39 -4.41
C LYS A 10 10.36 -16.79 -3.79
N GLU A 11 11.39 -17.60 -4.06
CA GLU A 11 11.51 -18.95 -3.48
C GLU A 11 11.66 -18.91 -1.96
N LEU A 12 12.40 -17.92 -1.44
CA LEU A 12 12.59 -17.73 0.00
C LEU A 12 11.29 -17.42 0.76
N ILE A 13 10.44 -16.52 0.25
CA ILE A 13 9.15 -16.24 0.90
C ILE A 13 8.22 -17.47 0.86
N ASN A 14 8.34 -18.31 -0.16
CA ASN A 14 7.57 -19.54 -0.26
C ASN A 14 8.16 -20.70 0.57
N SER A 15 9.43 -20.63 0.99
CA SER A 15 10.07 -21.66 1.82
C SER A 15 9.60 -21.66 3.28
N ASN A 16 8.94 -20.58 3.70
CA ASN A 16 8.54 -20.31 5.09
C ASN A 16 9.71 -20.22 6.09
N ASN A 17 10.96 -20.10 5.62
CA ASN A 17 12.10 -19.91 6.51
C ASN A 17 12.25 -18.42 6.89
N GLU A 18 11.72 -18.05 8.06
CA GLU A 18 11.73 -16.66 8.54
C GLU A 18 13.15 -16.09 8.73
N GLU A 19 14.15 -16.91 9.04
CA GLU A 19 15.53 -16.46 9.24
C GLU A 19 16.18 -16.06 7.91
N ASP A 20 15.99 -16.87 6.87
CA ASP A 20 16.51 -16.57 5.53
C ASP A 20 15.80 -15.36 4.90
N ILE A 21 14.48 -15.26 5.10
CA ILE A 21 13.68 -14.10 4.65
C ILE A 21 14.20 -12.84 5.35
N ARG A 22 14.44 -12.90 6.67
CA ARG A 22 14.95 -11.76 7.44
C ARG A 22 16.36 -11.35 7.01
N SER A 23 17.25 -12.31 6.80
CA SER A 23 18.62 -12.05 6.35
C SER A 23 18.63 -11.37 4.97
N SER A 24 17.82 -11.88 4.05
CA SER A 24 17.65 -11.30 2.71
C SER A 24 17.01 -9.92 2.77
N PHE A 25 15.97 -9.74 3.59
CA PHE A 25 15.33 -8.45 3.82
C PHE A 25 16.35 -7.38 4.25
N ILE A 26 17.17 -7.67 5.26
CA ILE A 26 18.18 -6.73 5.77
C ILE A 26 19.16 -6.35 4.65
N TYR A 27 19.66 -7.33 3.91
CA TYR A 27 20.59 -7.13 2.81
C TYR A 27 20.00 -6.20 1.75
N TYR A 28 18.82 -6.50 1.22
CA TYR A 28 18.21 -5.73 0.15
C TYR A 28 17.67 -4.37 0.60
N HIS A 29 17.23 -4.24 1.85
CA HIS A 29 16.80 -2.97 2.42
C HIS A 29 17.96 -1.98 2.53
N GLN A 30 19.17 -2.45 2.90
CA GLN A 30 20.37 -1.62 2.90
C GLN A 30 20.74 -1.15 1.48
N HIS A 31 20.62 -2.02 0.47
CA HIS A 31 20.86 -1.65 -0.93
C HIS A 31 19.85 -0.61 -1.42
N LEU A 32 18.57 -0.75 -1.07
CA LEU A 32 17.55 0.25 -1.38
C LEU A 32 17.88 1.60 -0.75
N LYS A 33 18.25 1.63 0.53
CA LYS A 33 18.64 2.88 1.21
C LYS A 33 19.83 3.55 0.53
N HIS A 34 20.83 2.79 0.13
CA HIS A 34 21.95 3.31 -0.63
C HIS A 34 21.50 3.88 -1.98
N ALA A 35 20.67 3.15 -2.74
CA ALA A 35 20.14 3.63 -4.02
C ALA A 35 19.30 4.91 -3.88
N LEU A 36 18.46 4.99 -2.85
CA LEU A 36 17.62 6.16 -2.58
C LEU A 36 18.42 7.38 -2.08
N ASN A 37 19.52 7.17 -1.35
CA ASN A 37 20.40 8.25 -0.89
C ASN A 37 21.37 8.74 -1.97
N VAL A 38 21.74 7.88 -2.93
CA VAL A 38 22.57 8.26 -4.09
C VAL A 38 21.72 8.90 -5.19
N SER A 39 20.43 8.59 -5.25
CA SER A 39 19.44 9.26 -6.09
C SER A 39 19.04 10.63 -5.52
N ASP A 40 20.03 11.51 -5.36
CA ASP A 40 19.84 12.96 -5.24
C ASP A 40 19.48 13.58 -6.62
N ASP A 41 18.71 12.84 -7.42
CA ASP A 41 18.07 13.40 -8.60
C ASP A 41 17.08 14.44 -8.07
N ASP A 42 17.39 15.71 -8.35
CA ASP A 42 16.51 16.85 -8.10
C ASP A 42 15.07 16.43 -8.42
N PRO A 43 14.10 16.56 -7.49
CA PRO A 43 12.69 16.28 -7.76
C PRO A 43 12.17 16.93 -9.06
N GLN A 44 12.84 17.99 -9.55
CA GLN A 44 12.58 18.58 -10.86
C GLN A 44 12.98 17.70 -12.07
N ASN A 45 14.00 16.85 -11.96
CA ASN A 45 14.41 15.95 -13.03
C ASN A 45 13.41 14.80 -13.22
N LEU A 46 12.82 14.24 -12.15
CA LEU A 46 11.71 13.26 -12.30
C LEU A 46 10.47 13.89 -12.97
N ARG A 47 10.18 15.16 -12.68
CA ARG A 47 9.09 15.93 -13.33
C ARG A 47 9.31 16.11 -14.82
N SER A 48 10.56 16.16 -15.28
CA SER A 48 10.89 16.45 -16.68
C SER A 48 10.66 15.26 -17.64
N SER A 49 10.61 14.02 -17.14
CA SER A 49 10.40 12.83 -17.97
C SER A 49 8.99 12.22 -17.90
N ALA A 50 8.24 12.48 -16.83
CA ALA A 50 6.92 11.89 -16.63
C ALA A 50 5.82 12.79 -17.22
N SER A 51 5.01 12.24 -18.13
CA SER A 51 3.87 12.98 -18.70
C SER A 51 2.82 13.24 -17.63
N ILE A 52 2.32 14.48 -17.56
CA ILE A 52 1.22 14.87 -16.65
C ILE A 52 -0.04 14.05 -16.96
N ASP A 53 -0.73 13.60 -15.91
CA ASP A 53 -2.03 12.94 -16.05
C ASP A 53 -3.17 13.95 -15.85
N THR A 54 -3.74 14.44 -16.96
CA THR A 54 -4.81 15.43 -16.92
C THR A 54 -6.04 14.94 -16.16
N LEU A 55 -6.43 13.67 -16.31
CA LEU A 55 -7.64 13.15 -15.69
C LEU A 55 -7.45 13.02 -14.18
N SER A 56 -6.35 12.44 -13.73
CA SER A 56 -6.04 12.32 -12.31
C SER A 56 -5.89 13.68 -11.62
N ASN A 57 -5.36 14.69 -12.32
CA ASN A 57 -5.29 16.06 -11.77
C ASN A 57 -6.66 16.73 -11.63
N VAL A 58 -7.67 16.32 -12.39
CA VAL A 58 -9.06 16.77 -12.23
C VAL A 58 -9.77 16.00 -11.11
N LEU A 59 -9.46 14.71 -10.96
CA LEU A 59 -10.12 13.83 -9.98
C LEU A 59 -9.52 13.89 -8.58
N LYS A 60 -8.28 14.38 -8.44
CA LYS A 60 -7.66 14.53 -7.13
C LYS A 60 -8.46 15.53 -6.29
N PRO A 61 -8.54 15.31 -4.97
CA PRO A 61 -9.17 16.26 -4.06
C PRO A 61 -8.51 17.65 -4.08
N GLU A 62 -9.28 18.69 -3.81
CA GLU A 62 -8.81 20.10 -3.83
C GLU A 62 -7.71 20.38 -2.80
N ASP A 63 -7.73 19.66 -1.67
CA ASP A 63 -6.72 19.71 -0.61
C ASP A 63 -5.41 18.99 -1.00
N CYS A 64 -5.38 18.27 -2.13
CA CYS A 64 -4.18 17.64 -2.64
C CYS A 64 -3.32 18.63 -3.43
N GLY A 65 -2.27 19.15 -2.79
CA GLY A 65 -1.27 20.02 -3.43
C GLY A 65 -0.32 19.33 -4.43
N LEU A 66 -0.42 18.01 -4.61
CA LEU A 66 0.46 17.24 -5.50
C LEU A 66 -0.01 17.28 -6.97
N ILE A 67 0.92 17.15 -7.92
CA ILE A 67 0.60 17.03 -9.35
C ILE A 67 0.62 15.54 -9.73
N ALA A 68 -0.48 15.06 -10.32
CA ALA A 68 -0.55 13.69 -10.79
C ALA A 68 0.23 13.52 -12.12
N VAL A 69 1.01 12.44 -12.19
CA VAL A 69 1.79 12.05 -13.39
C VAL A 69 1.43 10.64 -13.80
N LYS A 70 1.53 10.32 -15.08
CA LYS A 70 1.22 8.99 -15.61
C LYS A 70 2.25 7.96 -15.16
N THR A 71 1.76 6.76 -14.90
CA THR A 71 2.57 5.56 -14.67
C THR A 71 2.20 4.49 -15.70
N LEU A 72 2.95 3.38 -15.76
CA LEU A 72 2.76 2.34 -16.77
C LEU A 72 1.43 1.58 -16.67
N GLY A 73 0.74 1.63 -15.52
CA GLY A 73 -0.58 1.01 -15.34
C GLY A 73 -0.62 -0.52 -15.48
N ASN A 74 0.53 -1.20 -15.46
CA ASN A 74 0.64 -2.65 -15.66
C ASN A 74 0.67 -3.45 -14.33
N GLY A 75 0.32 -2.82 -13.20
CA GLY A 75 0.47 -3.39 -11.86
C GLY A 75 1.87 -3.26 -11.24
N ASN A 76 2.84 -2.64 -11.94
CA ASN A 76 4.17 -2.28 -11.43
C ASN A 76 4.47 -0.82 -11.80
N CYS A 77 3.82 0.13 -11.12
CA CYS A 77 3.76 1.54 -11.54
C CYS A 77 5.12 2.28 -11.62
N ASP A 78 6.20 1.74 -11.05
CA ASP A 78 7.59 2.24 -11.22
C ASP A 78 8.52 1.16 -11.79
N ASP A 79 8.97 1.31 -13.02
CA ASP A 79 9.76 0.29 -13.71
C ASP A 79 11.17 0.09 -13.12
N ARG A 80 11.75 1.09 -12.44
CA ARG A 80 13.17 1.03 -12.01
C ARG A 80 13.37 0.23 -10.73
N HIS A 81 12.45 0.34 -9.78
CA HIS A 81 12.58 -0.30 -8.47
C HIS A 81 11.36 -1.11 -8.04
N SER A 82 10.28 -1.18 -8.84
CA SER A 82 9.03 -1.86 -8.44
C SER A 82 9.27 -3.29 -7.96
N THR A 83 10.13 -4.06 -8.64
CA THR A 83 10.32 -5.46 -8.27
C THR A 83 11.04 -5.61 -6.93
N LEU A 84 12.07 -4.77 -6.67
CA LEU A 84 12.74 -4.72 -5.37
C LEU A 84 11.76 -4.32 -4.26
N LEU A 85 11.02 -3.24 -4.48
CA LEU A 85 10.06 -2.71 -3.51
C LEU A 85 8.97 -3.72 -3.21
N ARG A 86 8.45 -4.40 -4.23
CA ARG A 86 7.44 -5.46 -4.12
C ARG A 86 7.93 -6.61 -3.24
N TYR A 87 9.17 -7.05 -3.42
CA TYR A 87 9.76 -8.06 -2.53
C TYR A 87 9.91 -7.54 -1.10
N LEU A 88 10.48 -6.34 -0.92
CA LEU A 88 10.71 -5.81 0.41
C LEU A 88 9.39 -5.63 1.17
N VAL A 89 8.33 -5.19 0.48
CA VAL A 89 6.96 -5.14 1.02
C VAL A 89 6.47 -6.54 1.39
N ALA A 90 6.65 -7.54 0.53
CA ALA A 90 6.26 -8.91 0.82
C ALA A 90 6.96 -9.47 2.07
N ALA A 91 8.29 -9.30 2.16
CA ALA A 91 9.08 -9.75 3.31
C ALA A 91 8.67 -9.00 4.60
N GLU A 92 8.45 -7.69 4.52
CA GLU A 92 7.97 -6.87 5.64
C GLU A 92 6.60 -7.33 6.16
N LEU A 93 5.64 -7.59 5.26
CA LEU A 93 4.33 -8.12 5.62
C LEU A 93 4.45 -9.52 6.25
N TYR A 94 5.29 -10.39 5.68
CA TYR A 94 5.45 -11.76 6.16
C TYR A 94 6.07 -11.81 7.56
N LEU A 95 7.16 -11.07 7.78
CA LEU A 95 7.92 -11.05 9.03
C LEU A 95 7.17 -10.33 10.16
N ASN A 96 6.32 -9.35 9.83
CA ASN A 96 5.61 -8.53 10.82
C ASN A 96 4.09 -8.70 10.72
N ALA A 97 3.61 -9.88 10.28
CA ALA A 97 2.19 -10.14 10.01
C ALA A 97 1.25 -9.77 11.17
N GLU A 98 1.65 -10.04 12.41
CA GLU A 98 0.90 -9.71 13.63
C GLU A 98 0.65 -8.20 13.76
N GLN A 99 1.63 -7.39 13.39
CA GLN A 99 1.55 -5.92 13.44
C GLN A 99 0.54 -5.40 12.43
N TYR A 100 0.55 -5.92 11.20
CA TYR A 100 -0.39 -5.52 10.16
C TYR A 100 -1.81 -6.05 10.42
N ALA A 101 -1.94 -7.23 11.01
CA ALA A 101 -3.22 -7.79 11.47
C ALA A 101 -3.92 -6.89 12.52
N ASN A 102 -3.14 -6.13 13.29
CA ASN A 102 -3.59 -5.26 14.37
C ASN A 102 -3.24 -3.78 14.14
N HIS A 103 -3.04 -3.38 12.87
CA HIS A 103 -2.50 -2.06 12.54
C HIS A 103 -3.41 -0.92 13.08
N PRO A 104 -2.85 0.18 13.64
CA PRO A 104 -3.63 1.28 14.23
C PRO A 104 -4.72 1.86 13.30
N VAL A 105 -4.43 1.92 11.99
CA VAL A 105 -5.37 2.30 10.92
C VAL A 105 -6.75 1.65 11.05
N LEU A 106 -6.82 0.39 11.53
CA LEU A 106 -8.06 -0.35 11.68
C LEU A 106 -8.97 0.29 12.74
N ARG A 107 -8.39 0.68 13.88
CA ARG A 107 -9.13 1.29 15.00
C ARG A 107 -9.45 2.75 14.74
N GLU A 108 -8.56 3.46 14.05
CA GLU A 108 -8.79 4.84 13.60
C GLU A 108 -9.97 4.89 12.64
N ALA A 109 -9.97 4.07 11.60
CA ALA A 109 -11.06 4.01 10.64
C ALA A 109 -12.41 3.59 11.28
N GLN A 110 -12.37 2.71 12.30
CA GLN A 110 -13.55 2.34 13.08
C GLN A 110 -14.10 3.52 13.89
N SER A 111 -13.22 4.38 14.42
CA SER A 111 -13.60 5.52 15.27
C SER A 111 -14.10 6.71 14.45
N ASP A 112 -13.47 6.95 13.29
CA ASP A 112 -13.74 8.11 12.43
C ASP A 112 -14.99 7.90 11.56
N ASN A 113 -15.43 6.66 11.36
CA ASN A 113 -16.48 6.34 10.43
C ASN A 113 -17.56 5.44 11.04
N ARG A 114 -18.76 6.01 11.21
CA ARG A 114 -19.93 5.30 11.76
C ARG A 114 -20.32 4.06 10.96
N MET A 115 -19.95 3.98 9.68
CA MET A 115 -20.24 2.84 8.81
C MET A 115 -19.50 1.56 9.23
N PHE A 116 -18.38 1.69 9.96
CA PHE A 116 -17.55 0.55 10.37
C PHE A 116 -17.54 0.27 11.89
N THR A 117 -18.39 0.94 12.66
CA THR A 117 -18.37 0.97 14.14
C THR A 117 -18.27 -0.42 14.78
N ASP A 118 -18.89 -1.45 14.21
CA ASP A 118 -18.89 -2.83 14.74
C ASP A 118 -18.17 -3.85 13.84
N HIS A 119 -17.40 -3.40 12.84
CA HIS A 119 -16.96 -4.24 11.73
C HIS A 119 -15.45 -4.15 11.44
N ILE A 120 -14.61 -4.35 12.46
CA ILE A 120 -13.14 -4.34 12.29
C ILE A 120 -12.63 -5.36 11.27
N ASP A 121 -13.35 -6.47 11.10
CA ASP A 121 -13.04 -7.49 10.09
C ASP A 121 -13.38 -7.02 8.68
N THR A 122 -14.44 -6.23 8.51
CA THR A 122 -14.76 -5.58 7.22
C THR A 122 -13.69 -4.55 6.87
N ILE A 123 -13.25 -3.72 7.83
CA ILE A 123 -12.13 -2.78 7.60
C ILE A 123 -10.87 -3.57 7.21
N PHE A 124 -10.57 -4.67 7.91
CA PHE A 124 -9.43 -5.52 7.59
C PHE A 124 -9.52 -6.07 6.16
N SER A 125 -10.68 -6.58 5.74
CA SER A 125 -10.89 -7.05 4.36
C SER A 125 -10.70 -5.95 3.32
N LEU A 126 -11.03 -4.68 3.61
CA LEU A 126 -10.77 -3.56 2.70
C LEU A 126 -9.27 -3.28 2.52
N LEU A 127 -8.40 -3.74 3.42
CA LEU A 127 -6.95 -3.60 3.27
C LEU A 127 -6.35 -4.62 2.29
N LEU A 128 -7.07 -5.69 1.94
CA LEU A 128 -6.56 -6.88 1.27
C LEU A 128 -6.84 -6.87 -0.25
N THR A 129 -6.09 -7.67 -1.00
CA THR A 129 -6.50 -8.04 -2.37
C THR A 129 -7.67 -9.02 -2.32
N ASP A 130 -8.36 -9.18 -3.45
CA ASP A 130 -9.54 -10.05 -3.54
C ASP A 130 -9.20 -11.50 -3.15
N GLU A 131 -8.06 -12.02 -3.61
CA GLU A 131 -7.67 -13.40 -3.26
C GLU A 131 -7.36 -13.58 -1.76
N SER A 132 -6.84 -12.53 -1.10
CA SER A 132 -6.62 -12.57 0.34
C SER A 132 -7.91 -12.34 1.13
N CYS A 133 -8.88 -11.59 0.60
CA CYS A 133 -10.23 -11.53 1.14
C CYS A 133 -10.86 -12.93 1.16
N ASP A 134 -10.80 -13.65 0.03
CA ASP A 134 -11.31 -15.04 -0.07
C ASP A 134 -10.64 -15.96 0.96
N GLU A 135 -9.31 -15.83 1.11
CA GLU A 135 -8.56 -16.61 2.11
C GLU A 135 -8.95 -16.22 3.55
N PHE A 136 -9.18 -14.94 3.83
CA PHE A 136 -9.67 -14.49 5.13
C PHE A 136 -11.05 -15.04 5.45
N ASP A 137 -11.96 -15.06 4.47
CA ASP A 137 -13.29 -15.62 4.66
C ASP A 137 -13.25 -17.12 4.96
N ARG A 138 -12.26 -17.83 4.40
CA ARG A 138 -12.04 -19.27 4.62
C ARG A 138 -11.38 -19.58 5.96
N VAL A 139 -10.32 -18.86 6.33
CA VAL A 139 -9.46 -19.21 7.48
C VAL A 139 -9.81 -18.43 8.74
N ARG A 140 -10.40 -17.23 8.59
CA ARG A 140 -10.77 -16.31 9.70
C ARG A 140 -9.62 -16.01 10.65
N CYS A 141 -8.39 -15.94 10.15
CA CYS A 141 -7.19 -15.61 10.91
C CYS A 141 -6.38 -14.51 10.22
N LYS A 142 -6.40 -13.30 10.79
CA LYS A 142 -5.75 -12.11 10.21
C LYS A 142 -4.26 -12.31 9.97
N ASN A 143 -3.52 -12.83 10.96
CA ASN A 143 -2.07 -13.06 10.83
C ASN A 143 -1.76 -14.01 9.65
N SER A 144 -2.44 -15.15 9.59
CA SER A 144 -2.29 -16.11 8.48
C SER A 144 -2.66 -15.49 7.13
N THR A 145 -3.72 -14.69 7.07
CA THR A 145 -4.11 -13.95 5.86
C THR A 145 -3.05 -12.94 5.43
N VAL A 146 -2.43 -12.19 6.36
CA VAL A 146 -1.34 -11.27 6.01
C VAL A 146 -0.14 -12.03 5.45
N LYS A 147 0.22 -13.18 6.02
CA LYS A 147 1.28 -14.04 5.46
C LYS A 147 0.91 -14.60 4.08
N PHE A 148 -0.37 -14.86 3.82
CA PHE A 148 -0.87 -15.26 2.51
C PHE A 148 -0.77 -14.12 1.49
N GLU A 149 -1.22 -12.91 1.84
CA GLU A 149 -1.10 -11.68 1.05
C GLU A 149 0.36 -11.44 0.66
N ALA A 150 1.29 -11.52 1.61
CA ALA A 150 2.72 -11.37 1.37
C ALA A 150 3.26 -12.33 0.27
N ARG A 151 2.79 -13.58 0.25
CA ARG A 151 3.19 -14.55 -0.80
C ARG A 151 2.61 -14.17 -2.16
N LEU A 152 1.40 -13.61 -2.20
CA LEU A 152 0.79 -13.10 -3.44
C LEU A 152 1.53 -11.87 -3.97
N THR A 153 1.96 -10.97 -3.07
CA THR A 153 2.70 -9.76 -3.41
C THR A 153 3.94 -10.08 -4.26
N CYS A 154 4.59 -11.22 -4.04
CA CYS A 154 5.77 -11.69 -4.80
C CYS A 154 5.50 -11.98 -6.29
N ARG A 155 4.24 -11.91 -6.76
CA ARG A 155 3.89 -12.07 -8.17
C ARG A 155 3.94 -10.71 -8.86
N ASN A 156 4.69 -10.62 -9.96
CA ASN A 156 4.73 -9.42 -10.78
C ASN A 156 3.35 -9.12 -11.40
N PHE A 157 3.11 -7.84 -11.68
CA PHE A 157 1.89 -7.34 -12.34
C PHE A 157 0.60 -7.58 -11.54
N ARG A 158 0.71 -7.82 -10.22
CA ARG A 158 -0.45 -7.85 -9.32
C ARG A 158 -0.72 -6.49 -8.73
N TRP A 159 -1.96 -6.02 -8.80
CA TRP A 159 -2.37 -4.80 -8.12
C TRP A 159 -2.12 -4.89 -6.61
N SER A 160 -1.67 -3.79 -6.03
CA SER A 160 -1.45 -3.66 -4.59
C SER A 160 -2.67 -3.01 -3.93
N SER A 161 -3.03 -3.51 -2.76
CA SER A 161 -4.05 -2.94 -1.85
C SER A 161 -3.43 -2.04 -0.76
N LEU A 162 -4.26 -1.45 0.11
CA LEU A 162 -3.81 -0.50 1.14
C LEU A 162 -2.77 -1.11 2.11
N ILE A 163 -2.87 -2.40 2.44
CA ILE A 163 -1.89 -3.06 3.32
C ILE A 163 -0.46 -2.99 2.77
N HIS A 164 -0.30 -2.97 1.44
CA HIS A 164 0.99 -2.82 0.79
C HIS A 164 1.56 -1.41 0.97
N LEU A 165 0.71 -0.37 0.95
CA LEU A 165 1.15 1.00 1.25
C LEU A 165 1.57 1.15 2.71
N LEU A 166 0.85 0.50 3.65
CA LEU A 166 1.23 0.47 5.07
C LEU A 166 2.61 -0.18 5.27
N ALA A 167 2.94 -1.21 4.50
CA ALA A 167 4.27 -1.80 4.53
C ALA A 167 5.31 -0.93 3.81
N LEU A 168 4.96 -0.35 2.67
CA LEU A 168 5.86 0.46 1.87
C LEU A 168 6.39 1.70 2.63
N VAL A 169 5.58 2.34 3.46
CA VAL A 169 6.05 3.46 4.30
C VAL A 169 7.18 3.03 5.26
N ASN A 170 7.10 1.82 5.82
CA ASN A 170 8.14 1.27 6.69
C ASN A 170 9.40 0.93 5.90
N ILE A 171 9.25 0.43 4.67
CA ILE A 171 10.38 0.16 3.77
C ILE A 171 11.12 1.45 3.40
N MET A 172 10.40 2.50 3.02
CA MET A 172 11.02 3.74 2.57
C MET A 172 11.39 4.69 3.72
N ASP A 173 10.98 4.36 4.95
CA ASP A 173 11.18 5.14 6.17
C ASP A 173 10.73 6.60 6.02
N ARG A 174 9.64 6.80 5.29
CA ARG A 174 9.08 8.12 4.97
C ARG A 174 7.56 8.04 4.83
N PRO A 175 6.84 9.13 5.16
CA PRO A 175 5.40 9.16 4.98
C PRO A 175 5.01 9.20 3.51
N ILE A 176 3.86 8.60 3.20
CA ILE A 176 3.22 8.64 1.88
C ILE A 176 1.85 9.30 2.04
N PHE A 177 1.52 10.23 1.15
CA PHE A 177 0.13 10.66 1.01
C PHE A 177 -0.64 9.67 0.14
N SER A 178 -1.51 8.86 0.76
CA SER A 178 -2.46 8.00 0.06
C SER A 178 -3.66 8.86 -0.38
N VAL A 179 -3.79 9.11 -1.68
CA VAL A 179 -4.76 10.05 -2.24
C VAL A 179 -5.92 9.28 -2.86
N TYR A 180 -7.04 9.18 -2.14
CA TYR A 180 -8.31 8.74 -2.75
C TYR A 180 -8.97 9.91 -3.49
N PRO A 181 -9.61 9.71 -4.66
CA PRO A 181 -10.44 10.74 -5.30
C PRO A 181 -11.60 11.19 -4.39
N SER A 182 -12.19 12.35 -4.66
CA SER A 182 -13.38 12.85 -3.94
C SER A 182 -14.65 12.10 -4.37
N VAL A 183 -14.63 10.79 -4.18
CA VAL A 183 -15.70 9.84 -4.48
C VAL A 183 -15.85 8.90 -3.28
N ASN A 184 -17.08 8.48 -2.99
CA ASN A 184 -17.41 7.55 -1.91
C ASN A 184 -16.81 7.91 -0.52
N GLU A 185 -17.49 8.81 0.20
CA GLU A 185 -17.10 9.25 1.54
C GLU A 185 -16.92 8.10 2.55
N GLY A 186 -17.61 6.98 2.37
CA GLY A 186 -17.52 5.82 3.25
C GLY A 186 -16.13 5.18 3.25
N PHE A 187 -15.50 5.00 2.08
CA PHE A 187 -14.15 4.46 2.01
C PHE A 187 -13.07 5.53 2.12
N ARG A 188 -13.40 6.78 1.75
CA ARG A 188 -12.46 7.89 1.73
C ARG A 188 -11.72 8.09 3.06
N SER A 189 -12.40 7.92 4.21
CA SER A 189 -11.76 8.05 5.53
C SER A 189 -10.61 7.05 5.76
N LEU A 190 -10.69 5.87 5.14
CA LEU A 190 -9.67 4.83 5.25
C LEU A 190 -8.53 5.05 4.24
N PHE A 191 -8.84 5.44 3.01
CA PHE A 191 -7.89 5.49 1.90
C PHE A 191 -7.27 6.87 1.64
N HIS A 192 -7.95 7.98 1.99
CA HIS A 192 -7.45 9.34 1.77
C HIS A 192 -6.74 9.88 3.02
N ARG A 193 -5.45 9.57 3.17
CA ARG A 193 -4.70 9.94 4.38
C ARG A 193 -3.19 9.94 4.20
N ILE A 194 -2.50 10.64 5.09
CA ILE A 194 -1.05 10.49 5.24
C ILE A 194 -0.77 9.24 6.08
N ILE A 195 0.05 8.34 5.56
CA ILE A 195 0.47 7.11 6.22
C ILE A 195 1.91 7.30 6.69
N TYR A 196 2.16 7.08 7.97
CA TYR A 196 3.49 7.21 8.58
C TYR A 196 4.13 5.83 8.85
N PRO A 197 5.47 5.73 8.83
CA PRO A 197 6.16 4.53 9.30
C PRO A 197 5.79 4.21 10.75
N VAL A 198 5.53 2.94 11.06
CA VAL A 198 5.11 2.47 12.39
C VAL A 198 6.18 2.75 13.46
N ARG A 199 7.47 2.74 13.09
CA ARG A 199 8.57 3.13 13.99
C ARG A 199 8.53 4.60 14.41
N GLN A 200 7.78 5.44 13.68
CA GLN A 200 7.64 6.87 13.94
C GLN A 200 6.32 7.22 14.66
N TYR A 201 5.42 6.26 14.92
CA TYR A 201 4.14 6.53 15.63
C TYR A 201 4.33 7.14 17.04
N ASN A 202 5.50 6.93 17.66
CA ASN A 202 5.85 7.46 18.98
C ASN A 202 6.74 8.72 18.92
N TYR A 203 7.21 9.13 17.74
CA TYR A 203 7.98 10.34 17.55
C TYR A 203 7.01 11.43 17.15
N SER A 204 6.71 12.33 18.08
CA SER A 204 5.81 13.48 17.97
C SER A 204 5.73 14.08 16.56
N GLU A 205 4.52 14.51 16.16
CA GLU A 205 4.14 15.32 14.99
C GLU A 205 4.97 16.63 14.77
N SER A 206 6.06 16.83 15.51
CA SER A 206 6.86 18.06 15.58
C SER A 206 7.99 18.16 14.56
N ASN A 207 8.33 17.09 13.85
CA ASN A 207 9.22 17.19 12.70
C ASN A 207 8.40 17.38 11.43
N ASN A 208 8.81 18.33 10.58
CA ASN A 208 8.27 18.66 9.25
C ASN A 208 8.32 17.49 8.23
N ASN A 209 8.00 16.26 8.63
CA ASN A 209 7.89 15.08 7.79
C ASN A 209 6.57 15.12 7.01
N GLN A 210 6.32 16.22 6.30
CA GLN A 210 5.25 16.25 5.32
C GLN A 210 5.63 15.32 4.16
N PRO A 211 4.67 14.52 3.64
CA PRO A 211 4.94 13.64 2.51
C PRO A 211 5.40 14.47 1.31
N THR A 212 6.55 14.12 0.73
CA THR A 212 7.09 14.78 -0.47
C THR A 212 6.49 14.25 -1.77
N PHE A 213 5.74 13.15 -1.69
CA PHE A 213 4.98 12.55 -2.78
C PHE A 213 3.77 11.78 -2.26
N GLY A 214 2.89 11.38 -3.17
CA GLY A 214 1.71 10.61 -2.86
C GLY A 214 1.43 9.56 -3.92
N ILE A 215 0.63 8.57 -3.54
CA ILE A 215 0.12 7.53 -4.43
C ILE A 215 -1.38 7.74 -4.53
N MET A 216 -1.86 8.00 -5.75
CA MET A 216 -3.27 8.22 -6.02
C MET A 216 -3.94 6.91 -6.40
N TRP A 217 -5.07 6.62 -5.74
CA TRP A 217 -5.92 5.49 -6.10
C TRP A 217 -6.66 5.81 -7.39
N THR A 218 -6.57 4.90 -8.36
CA THR A 218 -7.32 4.96 -9.61
C THR A 218 -8.57 4.11 -9.50
N ARG A 219 -9.67 4.53 -10.14
CA ARG A 219 -10.92 3.77 -10.21
C ARG A 219 -10.83 2.54 -11.12
N ASP A 220 -9.73 2.37 -11.85
CA ASP A 220 -9.50 1.25 -12.78
C ASP A 220 -9.12 -0.06 -12.07
N GLY A 221 -8.82 -0.01 -10.77
CA GLY A 221 -8.78 -1.20 -9.92
C GLY A 221 -10.14 -1.34 -9.25
N ASP A 222 -10.68 -2.56 -9.18
CA ASP A 222 -12.06 -2.88 -8.77
C ASP A 222 -12.51 -2.45 -7.35
N LEU A 223 -11.80 -1.54 -6.69
CA LEU A 223 -12.10 -0.94 -5.38
C LEU A 223 -13.54 -0.42 -5.26
N ASP A 224 -14.05 0.25 -6.30
CA ASP A 224 -15.43 0.77 -6.33
C ASP A 224 -16.46 -0.24 -6.86
N SER A 225 -16.02 -1.32 -7.54
CA SER A 225 -16.89 -2.26 -8.27
C SER A 225 -17.16 -3.56 -7.52
N ARG A 226 -16.57 -3.77 -6.33
CA ARG A 226 -16.87 -4.92 -5.45
C ARG A 226 -18.39 -4.98 -5.23
N GLN A 227 -19.00 -6.02 -5.82
CA GLN A 227 -20.44 -6.34 -5.78
C GLN A 227 -20.85 -6.70 -4.36
N ASP A 228 -20.92 -5.71 -3.48
CA ASP A 228 -21.61 -5.74 -2.18
C ASP A 228 -21.80 -4.33 -1.58
N SER A 229 -21.38 -3.27 -2.28
CA SER A 229 -21.63 -1.87 -1.89
C SER A 229 -22.92 -1.26 -2.48
N VAL A 230 -23.86 -2.11 -2.93
CA VAL A 230 -25.22 -1.67 -3.27
C VAL A 230 -25.98 -1.38 -1.98
N LEU A 231 -25.73 -0.22 -1.39
CA LEU A 231 -26.72 0.41 -0.54
C LEU A 231 -27.90 0.77 -1.44
N ASN A 232 -29.01 0.05 -1.23
CA ASN A 232 -30.33 0.39 -1.74
C ASN A 232 -30.59 1.89 -1.58
N GLN A 233 -30.43 2.66 -2.66
CA GLN A 233 -31.12 3.94 -2.77
C GLN A 233 -32.58 3.59 -3.04
N THR A 234 -33.35 3.54 -1.96
CA THR A 234 -34.80 3.54 -2.01
C THR A 234 -35.23 4.77 -2.80
N THR A 235 -35.66 4.58 -4.04
CA THR A 235 -36.48 5.55 -4.74
C THR A 235 -37.84 5.62 -4.04
N SER A 236 -38.09 6.67 -3.28
CA SER A 236 -39.44 7.11 -2.96
C SER A 236 -39.76 8.34 -3.81
N ARG A 237 -40.62 8.14 -4.81
CA ARG A 237 -41.57 9.16 -5.25
C ARG A 237 -42.74 9.19 -4.28
#